data_AF-A0A2T1NF16-F1
#
_entry.id   AF-A0A2T1NF16-F1
#
_cell.length_a   1.000
_cell.length_b   1.000
_cell.length_c   1.000
_cell.angle_alpha   90.00
_cell.angle_beta   90.00
_cell.angle_gamma   90.00
#
_symmetry.space_group_name_H-M   'P 1'
#
loop_
_entity.id
_entity.type
_entity.pdbx_description
1 polymer ?
#
loop_
_entity_poly.entity_id
_entity_poly.type
_entity_poly.pdbx_seq_one_letter_code
_entity_poly.pdbx_strand_id
1 'polypeptide(L)'
;MIITVPLVISFIVTFVLVWLFVKTIGNKEWLSFLIAIVITPFAYFYLLYPMVNIFSSYHHEKYFNVSDWKEYPAQRYEMMGDILQDSTLIGKNKAEIKSKLGKAEWYGWDDAIKANSKDKWNYNLGFKPGAFTKDQECLEFVFKNDTLKSIRNYQLEKKFE
;
A
#
# COMPACT_ATOMS: atom_id res chain seq x y z
N MET A 1 6.90 -8.60 19.32
CA MET A 1 5.94 -7.49 19.29
C MET A 1 6.47 -6.40 20.19
N ILE A 2 6.84 -5.23 19.66
CA ILE A 2 7.32 -4.11 20.48
C ILE A 2 6.08 -3.45 21.08
N ILE A 3 6.03 -3.30 22.41
CA ILE A 3 4.93 -2.57 23.08
C ILE A 3 5.14 -1.08 22.81
N THR A 4 4.32 -0.52 21.93
CA THR A 4 4.38 0.90 21.57
C THR A 4 3.29 1.69 22.31
N VAL A 5 3.51 2.99 22.49
CA VAL A 5 2.51 3.88 23.12
C VAL A 5 1.15 3.81 22.41
N PRO A 6 1.05 3.84 21.07
CA PRO A 6 -0.23 3.68 20.37
C PRO A 6 -0.92 2.34 20.65
N LEU A 7 -0.15 1.25 20.82
CA LEU A 7 -0.71 -0.06 21.14
C LEU A 7 -1.41 -0.04 22.52
N VAL A 8 -0.75 0.52 23.54
CA VAL A 8 -1.34 0.63 24.88
C VAL A 8 -2.60 1.48 24.86
N ILE A 9 -2.57 2.62 24.16
CA ILE A 9 -3.75 3.48 23.97
C ILE A 9 -4.88 2.71 23.30
N SER A 10 -4.58 1.91 22.26
CA SER A 10 -5.60 1.12 21.55
C SER A 10 -6.30 0.10 22.45
N PHE A 11 -5.58 -0.53 23.38
CA PHE A 11 -6.19 -1.42 24.37
C PHE A 11 -7.10 -0.68 25.35
N ILE A 12 -6.66 0.49 25.85
CA ILE A 12 -7.47 1.32 26.76
C ILE A 12 -8.75 1.77 26.05
N VAL A 13 -8.65 2.25 24.81
CA VAL A 13 -9.81 2.68 24.02
C VAL A 13 -10.76 1.50 23.78
N THR A 14 -10.25 0.33 23.39
CA THR A 14 -11.07 -0.87 23.20
C THR A 14 -11.81 -1.24 24.48
N PHE A 15 -11.11 -1.23 25.61
CA PHE A 15 -11.70 -1.52 26.92
C PHE A 15 -12.82 -0.54 27.27
N VAL A 16 -12.58 0.77 27.11
CA VAL A 16 -13.59 1.81 27.40
C VAL A 16 -14.83 1.62 26.52
N LEU A 17 -14.66 1.37 25.22
CA LEU A 17 -15.78 1.14 24.30
C LEU A 17 -16.58 -0.12 24.67
N VAL A 18 -15.89 -1.23 24.95
CA VAL A 18 -16.54 -2.48 25.39
C VAL A 18 -17.26 -2.27 26.71
N TRP A 19 -16.66 -1.57 27.67
CA TRP A 19 -17.26 -1.29 28.97
C TRP A 19 -18.51 -0.43 28.84
N LEU A 20 -18.46 0.64 28.03
CA LEU A 20 -19.63 1.47 27.73
C LEU A 20 -20.75 0.66 27.07
N PHE A 21 -20.41 -0.23 26.13
CA PHE A 21 -21.39 -1.11 25.48
C PHE A 21 -22.04 -2.08 26.48
N VAL A 22 -21.25 -2.79 27.28
CA VAL A 22 -21.77 -3.73 28.29
C VAL A 22 -22.59 -3.00 29.36
N LYS A 23 -22.21 -1.78 29.73
CA LYS A 23 -22.99 -0.93 30.65
C LYS A 23 -24.40 -0.64 30.16
N THR A 24 -24.65 -0.67 28.85
CA THR A 24 -26.01 -0.47 28.30
C THR A 24 -26.94 -1.66 28.51
N ILE A 25 -26.39 -2.86 28.73
CA ILE A 25 -27.16 -4.12 28.85
C ILE A 25 -27.61 -4.38 30.29
N GLY A 26 -26.90 -3.87 31.30
CA GLY A 26 -27.18 -4.20 32.70
C GLY A 26 -26.93 -3.07 33.69
N ASN A 27 -27.74 -3.03 34.75
CA ASN A 27 -27.71 -1.97 35.78
C ASN A 27 -26.55 -2.10 36.80
N LYS A 28 -25.89 -3.26 36.90
CA LYS A 28 -24.84 -3.51 37.90
C LYS A 28 -23.47 -3.12 37.36
N GLU A 29 -23.00 -1.93 37.67
CA GLU A 29 -21.75 -1.37 37.12
C GLU A 29 -20.51 -2.25 37.35
N TRP A 30 -20.38 -2.88 38.53
CA TRP A 30 -19.26 -3.78 38.85
C TRP A 30 -19.24 -5.05 37.99
N LEU A 31 -20.42 -5.59 37.66
CA LEU A 31 -20.55 -6.78 36.84
C LEU A 31 -20.19 -6.44 35.38
N SER A 32 -20.64 -5.27 34.91
CA SER A 32 -20.30 -4.77 33.58
C SER A 32 -18.79 -4.57 33.40
N PHE A 33 -18.09 -4.15 34.44
CA PHE A 33 -16.62 -4.02 34.43
C PHE A 33 -15.91 -5.38 34.27
N LEU A 34 -16.31 -6.40 35.04
CA LEU A 34 -15.73 -7.76 34.93
C LEU A 34 -15.98 -8.39 33.56
N ILE A 35 -17.21 -8.27 33.06
CA ILE A 35 -17.57 -8.75 31.72
C ILE A 35 -16.73 -8.03 30.65
N ALA A 36 -16.52 -6.71 30.78
CA ALA A 36 -15.71 -5.95 29.85
C ALA A 36 -14.25 -6.42 29.82
N ILE A 37 -13.64 -6.76 30.96
CA ILE A 37 -12.27 -7.32 31.01
C ILE A 37 -12.18 -8.61 30.18
N VAL A 38 -13.17 -9.50 30.31
CA VAL A 38 -13.18 -10.78 29.59
C VAL A 38 -13.42 -10.59 28.10
N ILE A 39 -14.31 -9.68 27.70
CA ILE A 39 -14.67 -9.46 26.29
C ILE A 39 -13.58 -8.66 25.54
N THR A 40 -12.87 -7.75 26.21
CA THR A 40 -11.93 -6.83 25.58
C THR A 40 -10.86 -7.51 24.71
N PRO A 41 -10.18 -8.60 25.13
CA PRO A 41 -9.23 -9.31 24.26
C PRO A 41 -9.87 -9.79 22.96
N PHE A 42 -11.08 -10.35 23.02
CA PHE A 42 -11.80 -10.82 21.84
C PHE A 42 -12.20 -9.67 20.94
N ALA A 43 -12.76 -8.59 21.51
CA ALA A 43 -13.12 -7.40 20.76
C ALA A 43 -11.88 -6.77 20.09
N TYR A 44 -10.74 -6.75 20.76
CA TYR A 44 -9.50 -6.27 20.17
C TYR A 44 -9.08 -7.11 18.96
N PHE A 45 -8.91 -8.43 19.14
CA PHE A 45 -8.37 -9.30 18.10
C PHE A 45 -9.31 -9.52 16.92
N TYR A 46 -10.63 -9.53 17.15
CA TYR A 46 -11.61 -9.85 16.11
C TYR A 46 -12.35 -8.63 15.55
N LEU A 47 -12.31 -7.47 16.22
CA LEU A 47 -12.94 -6.23 15.72
C LEU A 47 -11.91 -5.15 15.43
N LEU A 48 -11.20 -4.65 16.46
CA LEU A 48 -10.34 -3.50 16.29
C LEU A 48 -9.12 -3.80 15.41
N TYR A 49 -8.44 -4.93 15.64
CA TYR A 49 -7.24 -5.31 14.90
C TYR A 49 -7.51 -5.50 13.40
N PRO A 50 -8.53 -6.27 12.96
CA PRO A 50 -8.87 -6.37 11.54
C PRO A 50 -9.31 -5.02 10.96
N MET A 51 -10.08 -4.23 11.70
CA MET A 51 -10.51 -2.90 11.27
C MET A 51 -9.30 -2.00 10.99
N VAL A 52 -8.36 -1.89 11.94
CA VAL A 52 -7.14 -1.10 11.75
C VAL A 52 -6.33 -1.60 10.56
N ASN A 53 -6.19 -2.91 10.36
CA ASN A 53 -5.45 -3.45 9.21
C ASN A 53 -6.16 -3.19 7.87
N ILE A 54 -7.50 -3.19 7.85
CA ILE A 54 -8.28 -2.88 6.64
C ILE A 54 -8.17 -1.39 6.30
N PHE A 55 -8.25 -0.49 7.29
CA PHE A 55 -8.23 0.96 7.07
C PHE A 55 -6.83 1.56 7.04
N SER A 56 -5.81 0.82 7.47
CA SER A 56 -4.43 1.26 7.36
C SER A 56 -3.92 1.06 5.94
N SER A 57 -3.32 2.11 5.38
CA SER A 57 -2.56 2.05 4.13
C SER A 57 -1.11 1.57 4.33
N TYR A 58 -0.75 1.23 5.58
CA TYR A 58 0.58 0.73 5.89
C TYR A 58 0.81 -0.62 5.22
N HIS A 59 1.93 -0.72 4.53
CA HIS A 59 2.41 -1.92 3.89
C HIS A 59 3.91 -2.04 4.13
N HIS A 60 4.43 -3.24 3.92
CA HIS A 60 5.85 -3.48 4.01
C HIS A 60 6.54 -2.93 2.76
N GLU A 61 7.45 -1.97 2.93
CA GLU A 61 8.33 -1.53 1.85
C GLU A 61 9.52 -2.50 1.71
N LYS A 62 9.87 -2.82 0.47
CA LYS A 62 10.96 -3.73 0.10
C LYS A 62 11.95 -3.02 -0.80
N TYR A 63 13.21 -3.43 -0.72
CA TYR A 63 14.21 -3.05 -1.72
C TYR A 63 13.87 -3.65 -3.08
N PHE A 64 14.22 -2.95 -4.15
CA PHE A 64 13.99 -3.40 -5.51
C PHE A 64 14.74 -4.70 -5.79
N ASN A 65 13.98 -5.74 -6.15
CA ASN A 65 14.51 -7.04 -6.55
C ASN A 65 13.93 -7.46 -7.91
N VAL A 66 14.82 -7.83 -8.85
CA VAL A 66 14.44 -8.20 -10.22
C VAL A 66 13.61 -9.49 -10.26
N SER A 67 13.86 -10.44 -9.36
CA SER A 67 13.09 -11.68 -9.25
C SER A 67 11.68 -11.39 -8.76
N ASP A 68 11.57 -10.71 -7.62
CA ASP A 68 10.28 -10.39 -6.99
C ASP A 68 9.42 -9.51 -7.90
N TRP A 69 10.04 -8.56 -8.61
CA TRP A 69 9.35 -7.71 -9.59
C TRP A 69 8.67 -8.53 -10.71
N LYS A 70 9.29 -9.63 -11.13
CA LYS A 70 8.77 -10.50 -12.19
C LYS A 70 7.76 -11.50 -11.65
N GLU A 71 8.02 -12.06 -10.48
CA GLU A 71 7.20 -13.11 -9.87
C GLU A 71 5.89 -12.55 -9.28
N TYR A 72 5.92 -11.35 -8.70
CA TYR A 72 4.80 -10.77 -7.95
C TYR A 72 4.36 -9.39 -8.51
N PRO A 73 3.81 -9.33 -9.74
CA PRO A 73 3.40 -8.06 -10.36
C PRO A 73 2.36 -7.28 -9.54
N ALA A 74 1.48 -7.98 -8.84
CA ALA A 74 0.45 -7.37 -7.99
C ALA A 74 0.98 -6.80 -6.66
N GLN A 75 2.24 -7.05 -6.31
CA GLN A 75 2.90 -6.60 -5.07
C GLN A 75 4.07 -5.65 -5.33
N ARG A 76 4.29 -5.23 -6.58
CA ARG A 76 5.40 -4.32 -6.93
C ARG A 76 5.30 -2.97 -6.23
N TYR A 77 4.12 -2.58 -5.75
CA TYR A 77 3.94 -1.36 -4.98
C TYR A 77 4.82 -1.34 -3.72
N GLU A 78 5.16 -2.52 -3.17
CA GLU A 78 6.08 -2.67 -2.04
C GLU A 78 7.50 -2.21 -2.38
N MET A 79 7.92 -2.32 -3.64
CA MET A 79 9.24 -1.87 -4.13
C MET A 79 9.25 -0.45 -4.71
N MET A 80 8.07 0.19 -4.78
CA MET A 80 7.93 1.51 -5.41
C MET A 80 8.76 2.58 -4.70
N GLY A 81 8.77 2.57 -3.37
CA GLY A 81 9.52 3.53 -2.56
C GLY A 81 11.01 3.50 -2.89
N ASP A 82 11.59 2.30 -2.95
CA ASP A 82 12.99 2.11 -3.32
C ASP A 82 13.24 2.57 -4.76
N ILE A 83 12.42 2.16 -5.74
CA ILE A 83 12.58 2.58 -7.15
C ILE A 83 12.55 4.11 -7.33
N LEU A 84 11.68 4.81 -6.60
CA LEU A 84 11.56 6.27 -6.69
C LEU A 84 12.74 7.01 -6.03
N GLN A 85 13.32 6.42 -4.99
CA GLN A 85 14.48 6.96 -4.28
C GLN A 85 15.81 6.50 -4.90
N ASP A 86 15.79 5.40 -5.64
CA ASP A 86 16.95 4.75 -6.23
C ASP A 86 17.46 5.52 -7.45
N SER A 87 18.49 6.33 -7.19
CA SER A 87 19.25 7.01 -8.24
C SER A 87 19.94 6.07 -9.24
N THR A 88 20.06 4.77 -8.96
CA THR A 88 20.81 3.83 -9.82
C THR A 88 20.09 3.47 -11.12
N LEU A 89 18.77 3.66 -11.20
CA LEU A 89 18.00 3.46 -12.44
C LEU A 89 18.10 4.69 -13.36
N ILE A 90 18.17 5.89 -12.78
CA ILE A 90 18.32 7.13 -13.53
C ILE A 90 19.64 7.11 -14.29
N GLY A 91 19.62 7.53 -15.57
CA GLY A 91 20.79 7.50 -16.43
C GLY A 91 21.02 6.18 -17.18
N LYS A 92 20.30 5.11 -16.84
CA LYS A 92 20.36 3.85 -17.60
C LYS A 92 19.66 3.93 -18.94
N ASN A 93 20.12 3.13 -19.90
CA ASN A 93 19.47 3.06 -21.20
C ASN A 93 18.25 2.13 -21.21
N LYS A 94 17.44 2.17 -22.27
CA LYS A 94 16.23 1.32 -22.39
C LYS A 94 16.53 -0.17 -22.34
N ALA A 95 17.68 -0.62 -22.85
CA ALA A 95 18.04 -2.04 -22.84
C ALA A 95 18.35 -2.54 -21.43
N GLU A 96 19.07 -1.75 -20.64
CA GLU A 96 19.35 -2.03 -19.23
C GLU A 96 18.08 -2.00 -18.37
N ILE A 97 17.21 -1.01 -18.58
CA ILE A 97 15.91 -0.97 -17.87
C ILE A 97 15.08 -2.19 -18.24
N LYS A 98 15.05 -2.55 -19.53
CA LYS A 98 14.30 -3.71 -20.01
C LYS A 98 14.80 -5.04 -19.46
N SER A 99 16.11 -5.20 -19.23
CA SER A 99 16.66 -6.44 -18.65
C SER A 99 16.23 -6.61 -17.18
N LYS A 100 16.13 -5.51 -16.44
CA LYS A 100 15.68 -5.48 -15.03
C LYS A 100 14.16 -5.57 -14.90
N LEU A 101 13.42 -4.63 -15.48
CA LEU A 101 11.98 -4.46 -15.25
C LEU A 101 11.09 -5.18 -16.27
N GLY A 102 11.66 -5.64 -17.39
CA GLY A 102 10.91 -6.21 -18.50
C GLY A 102 10.50 -5.17 -19.56
N LYS A 103 9.60 -5.55 -20.45
CA LYS A 103 9.07 -4.64 -21.47
C LYS A 103 8.07 -3.67 -20.81
N ALA A 104 7.94 -2.47 -21.37
CA ALA A 104 6.84 -1.57 -21.02
C ALA A 104 5.49 -2.27 -21.16
N GLU A 105 4.62 -2.11 -20.16
CA GLU A 105 3.28 -2.68 -20.19
C GLU A 105 2.36 -1.82 -21.06
N TRP A 106 2.49 -0.49 -20.98
CA TRP A 106 1.91 0.45 -21.94
C TRP A 106 2.76 1.71 -22.08
N TYR A 107 2.48 2.47 -23.14
CA TYR A 107 3.14 3.75 -23.42
C TYR A 107 2.31 4.93 -22.92
N GLY A 108 2.96 5.90 -22.31
CA GLY A 108 2.32 7.10 -21.74
C GLY A 108 2.02 8.15 -22.81
N TRP A 109 0.99 8.97 -22.57
CA TRP A 109 0.59 10.06 -23.46
C TRP A 109 1.66 11.15 -23.54
N ASP A 110 1.92 11.66 -24.74
CA ASP A 110 2.82 12.78 -24.98
C ASP A 110 2.14 13.87 -25.81
N ASP A 111 1.94 15.03 -25.18
CA ASP A 111 1.25 16.18 -25.76
C ASP A 111 1.96 16.75 -26.99
N ALA A 112 3.28 16.62 -27.08
CA ALA A 112 4.04 17.16 -28.22
C ALA A 112 3.72 16.42 -29.52
N ILE A 113 3.47 15.12 -29.43
CA ILE A 113 3.15 14.26 -30.59
C ILE A 113 1.66 13.88 -30.64
N LYS A 114 0.87 14.29 -29.64
CA LYS A 114 -0.56 13.94 -29.45
C LYS A 114 -0.82 12.43 -29.59
N ALA A 115 0.07 11.64 -29.02
CA ALA A 115 0.03 10.18 -29.10
C ALA A 115 0.80 9.55 -27.94
N ASN A 116 0.63 8.23 -27.76
CA ASN A 116 1.42 7.50 -26.78
C ASN A 116 2.87 7.37 -27.24
N SER A 117 3.81 7.83 -26.41
CA SER A 117 5.23 7.89 -26.74
C SER A 117 5.98 6.63 -26.31
N LYS A 118 6.82 6.10 -27.22
CA LYS A 118 7.75 4.99 -26.92
C LYS A 118 8.87 5.38 -25.93
N ASP A 119 8.93 6.65 -25.55
CA ASP A 119 9.83 7.19 -24.52
C ASP A 119 9.16 7.30 -23.15
N LYS A 120 7.89 6.93 -23.00
CA LYS A 120 7.18 6.93 -21.71
C LYS A 120 6.69 5.53 -21.41
N TRP A 121 7.41 4.78 -20.56
CA TRP A 121 7.08 3.39 -20.24
C TRP A 121 6.35 3.31 -18.92
N ASN A 122 5.27 2.55 -18.88
CA ASN A 122 4.50 2.38 -17.66
C ASN A 122 4.50 0.94 -17.17
N TYR A 123 4.41 0.82 -15.86
CA TYR A 123 4.30 -0.45 -15.15
C TYR A 123 3.22 -0.36 -14.08
N ASN A 124 2.31 -1.32 -14.09
CA ASN A 124 1.34 -1.51 -13.02
C ASN A 124 2.04 -2.14 -11.82
N LEU A 125 1.77 -1.60 -10.64
CA LEU A 125 2.36 -2.05 -9.40
C LEU A 125 1.40 -2.85 -8.52
N GLY A 126 0.12 -2.90 -8.88
CA GLY A 126 -0.96 -3.47 -8.08
C GLY A 126 -1.65 -2.45 -7.18
N PHE A 127 -2.38 -2.96 -6.18
CA PHE A 127 -3.17 -2.16 -5.25
C PHE A 127 -2.47 -2.11 -3.90
N LYS A 128 -2.28 -0.92 -3.35
CA LYS A 128 -1.90 -0.80 -1.94
C LYS A 128 -3.01 -1.36 -1.05
N PRO A 129 -2.67 -2.03 0.06
CA PRO A 129 -3.65 -2.45 1.04
C PRO A 129 -4.37 -1.21 1.58
N GLY A 130 -5.68 -1.36 1.77
CA GLY A 130 -6.55 -0.27 2.17
C GLY A 130 -8.00 -0.61 1.85
N ALA A 131 -8.90 -0.14 2.69
CA ALA A 131 -10.33 -0.31 2.51
C ALA A 131 -10.77 0.45 1.26
N PHE A 132 -11.56 -0.20 0.40
CA PHE A 132 -12.18 0.43 -0.77
C PHE A 132 -11.21 1.02 -1.80
N THR A 133 -9.94 0.59 -1.83
CA THR A 133 -8.99 1.01 -2.86
C THR A 133 -9.41 0.49 -4.23
N LYS A 134 -9.77 1.42 -5.13
CA LYS A 134 -10.06 1.12 -6.55
C LYS A 134 -8.93 1.51 -7.49
N ASP A 135 -7.91 2.17 -6.94
CA ASP A 135 -6.82 2.73 -7.69
C ASP A 135 -5.59 1.84 -7.62
N GLN A 136 -5.03 1.54 -8.78
CA GLN A 136 -3.76 0.85 -8.92
C GLN A 136 -2.62 1.86 -8.88
N GLU A 137 -1.57 1.53 -8.15
CA GLU A 137 -0.32 2.29 -8.20
C GLU A 137 0.41 1.96 -9.49
N CYS A 138 0.94 2.98 -10.16
CA CYS A 138 1.67 2.85 -11.40
C CYS A 138 2.95 3.70 -11.35
N LEU A 139 3.98 3.25 -12.06
CA LEU A 139 5.18 4.06 -12.33
C LEU A 139 5.29 4.35 -13.81
N GLU A 140 5.51 5.62 -14.16
CA GLU A 140 5.92 6.04 -15.50
C GLU A 140 7.41 6.40 -15.51
N PHE A 141 8.13 5.77 -16.43
CA PHE A 141 9.54 5.98 -16.72
C PHE A 141 9.66 6.84 -17.98
N VAL A 142 10.28 8.00 -17.86
CA VAL A 142 10.43 8.96 -18.98
C VAL A 142 11.87 8.96 -19.48
N PHE A 143 12.02 8.58 -20.75
CA PHE A 143 13.29 8.50 -21.44
C PHE A 143 13.53 9.75 -22.30
N LYS A 144 14.81 10.12 -22.45
CA LYS A 144 15.27 11.12 -23.42
C LYS A 144 16.58 10.64 -24.02
N ASN A 145 16.64 10.58 -25.35
CA ASN A 145 17.80 10.06 -26.09
C ASN A 145 18.24 8.69 -25.55
N ASP A 146 17.30 7.75 -25.48
CA ASP A 146 17.46 6.37 -24.97
C ASP A 146 17.82 6.25 -23.48
N THR A 147 17.95 7.37 -22.75
CA THR A 147 18.36 7.39 -21.34
C THR A 147 17.19 7.71 -20.41
N LEU A 148 17.03 6.98 -19.31
CA LEU A 148 16.02 7.27 -18.29
C LEU A 148 16.36 8.59 -17.58
N LYS A 149 15.41 9.54 -17.57
CA LYS A 149 15.58 10.86 -16.96
C LYS A 149 14.76 11.06 -15.70
N SER A 150 13.56 10.50 -15.65
CA SER A 150 12.70 10.60 -14.48
C SER A 150 11.78 9.41 -14.36
N ILE A 151 11.35 9.16 -13.14
CA ILE A 151 10.33 8.20 -12.78
C ILE A 151 9.28 8.99 -12.00
N ARG A 152 7.99 8.82 -12.34
CA ARG A 152 6.88 9.42 -11.60
C ARG A 152 5.89 8.35 -11.18
N ASN A 153 5.35 8.49 -9.98
CA ASN A 153 4.21 7.68 -9.55
C ASN A 153 2.91 8.35 -9.99
N TYR A 154 1.91 7.52 -10.26
CA TYR A 154 0.54 7.98 -10.46
C TYR A 154 -0.42 6.82 -10.20
N GLN A 155 -1.71 7.14 -10.11
CA GLN A 155 -2.76 6.18 -9.83
C GLN A 155 -3.68 6.02 -11.04
N LEU A 156 -4.13 4.80 -11.28
CA LEU A 156 -5.13 4.48 -12.29
C LEU A 156 -6.33 3.78 -11.64
N GLU A 157 -7.51 4.36 -11.79
CA GLU A 157 -8.75 3.72 -11.36
C GLU A 157 -8.99 2.46 -12.20
N LYS A 158 -9.10 1.31 -11.54
CA LYS A 158 -9.53 0.08 -12.21
C LYS A 158 -11.05 0.12 -12.38
N LYS A 159 -11.49 0.27 -13.63
CA LYS A 159 -12.88 0.02 -13.99
C LYS A 159 -13.11 -1.49 -13.98
N PHE A 160 -13.93 -1.95 -13.04
CA PHE A 160 -14.41 -3.33 -13.03
C PHE A 160 -15.55 -3.40 -14.05
N GLU A 161 -15.33 -4.13 -15.16
CA GLU A 161 -16.39 -4.54 -16.08
C GLU A 161 -17.19 -5.71 -15.52
#